data_AF-A0A4V4HEN9-F1
#
_entry.id   AF-A0A4V4HEN9-F1
#
_cell.length_a   1.000
_cell.length_b   1.000
_cell.length_c   1.000
_cell.angle_alpha   90.00
_cell.angle_beta   90.00
_cell.angle_gamma   90.00
#
_symmetry.space_group_name_H-M   'P 1'
#
loop_
_entity.id
_entity.type
_entity.pdbx_description
1 polymer ?
#
loop_
_entity_poly.entity_id
_entity_poly.type
_entity_poly.pdbx_seq_one_letter_code
_entity_poly.pdbx_strand_id
1 'polypeptide(L)'
;MAHTQERPFSDVGPEYDFIIVGGGTAGAVVANHLSAHGRPKEITKTKMDTRPNIEIMPMTYDSPEHPAKSRGIFSFLNVLLHSKSRGTVRLHSSDPSDSLITDPKYLSNPNDYAPLRSSLELTLRIRENMVEQGYPLIELDLDIPEPGEDDASLDRFISGKRNRTTYHYFLDMSNGSRQ
;
A
#
# COMPACT_ATOMS: atom_id res chain seq x y z
N MET A 1 -5.81 -6.45 37.78
CA MET A 1 -6.07 -5.16 37.11
C MET A 1 -4.72 -4.47 36.94
N ALA A 2 -4.14 -4.49 35.74
CA ALA A 2 -2.83 -3.88 35.50
C ALA A 2 -3.03 -2.40 35.16
N HIS A 3 -2.44 -1.51 35.95
CA HIS A 3 -2.41 -0.08 35.67
C HIS A 3 -1.52 0.17 34.44
N THR A 4 -2.11 0.57 33.33
CA THR A 4 -1.36 1.22 32.25
C THR A 4 -1.03 2.63 32.74
N GLN A 5 0.22 2.84 33.19
CA GLN A 5 0.68 4.16 33.58
C GLN A 5 0.95 4.95 32.30
N GLU A 6 0.09 5.92 31.99
CA GLU A 6 0.33 6.85 30.88
C GLU A 6 1.59 7.67 31.18
N ARG A 7 2.64 7.48 30.38
CA ARG A 7 3.82 8.33 30.44
C ARG A 7 3.53 9.61 29.65
N PRO A 8 3.64 10.80 30.25
CA PRO A 8 3.40 12.05 29.55
C PRO A 8 4.44 12.25 28.45
N PHE A 9 4.03 12.92 27.37
CA PHE A 9 4.87 13.31 26.23
C PHE A 9 6.04 14.26 26.59
N SER A 10 6.23 14.59 27.87
CA SER A 10 7.38 15.34 28.37
C SER A 10 8.58 14.46 28.73
N ASP A 11 8.37 13.14 28.90
CA ASP A 11 9.40 12.17 29.34
C ASP A 11 10.11 11.47 28.18
N VAL A 12 9.84 11.92 26.97
CA VAL A 12 10.41 11.40 25.74
C VAL A 12 11.73 12.15 25.50
N GLY A 13 12.86 11.42 25.57
CA GLY A 13 14.22 11.98 25.43
C GLY A 13 14.51 12.62 24.06
N PRO A 14 15.66 13.29 23.89
CA PRO A 14 16.00 13.95 22.62
C PRO A 14 16.34 12.98 21.49
N GLU A 15 16.60 11.70 21.78
CA GLU A 15 17.03 10.68 20.81
C GLU A 15 16.22 9.38 20.94
N TYR A 16 15.93 8.77 19.79
CA TYR A 16 15.20 7.50 19.68
C TYR A 16 15.92 6.57 18.72
N ASP A 17 15.95 5.28 19.06
CA ASP A 17 16.37 4.27 18.11
C ASP A 17 15.32 4.07 17.01
N PHE A 18 14.03 4.08 17.37
CA PHE A 18 12.91 3.88 16.44
C PHE A 18 11.64 4.64 16.87
N ILE A 19 10.90 5.19 15.91
CA ILE A 19 9.54 5.73 16.10
C ILE A 19 8.59 4.89 15.25
N ILE A 20 7.56 4.33 15.86
CA ILE A 20 6.52 3.57 15.16
C ILE A 20 5.34 4.52 14.92
N VAL A 21 5.07 4.83 13.65
CA VAL A 21 3.96 5.70 13.26
C VAL A 21 2.86 4.86 12.60
N GLY A 22 1.68 4.82 13.22
CA GLY A 22 0.48 4.15 12.70
C GLY A 22 0.03 2.94 13.52
N GLY A 23 -1.24 2.93 13.93
CA GLY A 23 -1.88 1.88 14.75
C GLY A 23 -2.50 0.72 13.97
N GLY A 24 -2.15 0.55 12.69
CA GLY A 24 -2.63 -0.56 11.88
C GLY A 24 -1.96 -1.90 12.24
N THR A 25 -2.43 -3.00 11.65
CA THR A 25 -1.89 -4.35 11.90
C THR A 25 -0.38 -4.44 11.65
N ALA A 26 0.13 -3.80 10.60
CA ALA A 26 1.57 -3.71 10.33
C ALA A 26 2.34 -3.01 11.46
N GLY A 27 1.82 -1.88 11.96
CA GLY A 27 2.41 -1.14 13.08
C GLY A 27 2.39 -1.95 14.38
N ALA A 28 1.29 -2.64 14.67
CA ALA A 28 1.17 -3.52 15.84
C ALA A 28 2.13 -4.72 15.78
N VAL A 29 2.30 -5.33 14.59
CA VAL A 29 3.24 -6.45 14.40
C VAL A 29 4.69 -5.98 14.57
N VAL A 30 5.06 -4.84 13.99
CA VAL A 30 6.39 -4.24 14.17
C VAL A 30 6.62 -3.86 15.64
N ALA A 31 5.64 -3.26 16.30
CA ALA A 31 5.71 -2.93 17.73
C ALA A 31 5.89 -4.16 18.60
N ASN A 32 5.11 -5.22 18.36
CA ASN A 32 5.23 -6.48 19.10
C ASN A 32 6.60 -7.14 18.89
N HIS A 33 7.10 -7.13 17.65
CA HIS A 33 8.39 -7.72 17.32
C HIS A 33 9.57 -6.94 17.91
N LEU A 34 9.57 -5.60 17.82
CA LEU A 34 10.59 -4.75 18.44
C LEU A 34 10.54 -4.82 19.97
N SER A 35 9.34 -4.88 20.55
CA SER A 35 9.16 -5.09 22.00
C SER A 35 9.76 -6.42 22.46
N ALA A 36 9.67 -7.46 21.64
CA ALA A 36 10.18 -8.79 21.99
C ALA A 36 11.69 -8.95 21.76
N HIS A 37 12.27 -8.29 20.74
CA HIS A 37 13.60 -8.65 20.24
C HIS A 37 14.57 -7.48 20.01
N GLY A 38 14.12 -6.24 20.11
CA GLY A 38 14.97 -5.03 20.13
C GLY A 38 15.76 -4.70 18.85
N ARG A 39 15.85 -5.59 17.85
CA ARG A 39 16.54 -5.36 16.57
C ARG A 39 15.91 -6.15 15.41
N PRO A 40 15.79 -5.58 14.20
CA PRO A 40 15.39 -6.35 13.01
C PRO A 40 16.45 -7.41 12.70
N LYS A 41 16.05 -8.68 12.58
CA LYS A 41 16.93 -9.73 12.05
C LYS A 41 16.81 -9.80 10.53
N GLU A 42 17.95 -9.82 9.85
CA GLU A 42 18.03 -10.12 8.42
C GLU A 42 17.67 -11.60 8.22
N ILE A 43 16.55 -11.87 7.54
CA ILE A 43 16.09 -13.23 7.27
C ILE A 43 16.64 -13.65 5.90
N THR A 44 17.74 -14.40 5.89
CA THR A 44 18.29 -15.02 4.67
C THR A 44 17.33 -16.09 4.16
N LYS A 45 16.81 -15.95 2.94
CA LYS A 45 15.82 -16.88 2.36
C LYS A 45 16.44 -17.84 1.34
N THR A 46 16.43 -19.13 1.66
CA THR A 46 16.51 -20.25 0.71
C THR A 46 15.27 -21.12 0.86
N LYS A 47 14.20 -20.75 0.14
CA LYS A 47 13.03 -21.58 -0.22
C LYS A 47 12.19 -20.76 -1.20
N MET A 48 11.54 -21.40 -2.19
CA MET A 48 10.57 -20.72 -3.07
C MET A 48 9.68 -19.81 -2.22
N ASP A 49 9.64 -18.52 -2.54
CA ASP A 49 8.90 -17.54 -1.76
C ASP A 49 7.40 -17.79 -1.96
N THR A 50 6.78 -18.55 -1.06
CA THR A 50 5.34 -18.88 -1.10
C THR A 50 4.45 -17.75 -0.60
N ARG A 51 5.02 -16.56 -0.31
CA ARG A 51 4.23 -15.42 0.14
C ARG A 51 3.42 -14.86 -1.03
N PRO A 52 2.15 -14.47 -0.81
CA PRO A 52 1.36 -13.79 -1.84
C PRO A 52 2.05 -12.50 -2.29
N ASN A 53 2.07 -12.25 -3.59
CA ASN A 53 2.59 -10.99 -4.15
C ASN A 53 1.52 -9.92 -4.32
N ILE A 54 0.24 -10.32 -4.28
CA ILE A 54 -0.91 -9.48 -4.51
C ILE A 54 -1.99 -9.73 -3.44
N GLU A 55 -2.78 -8.70 -3.16
CA GLU A 55 -4.03 -8.80 -2.40
C GLU A 55 -5.14 -8.15 -3.25
N ILE A 56 -6.30 -8.81 -3.33
CA ILE A 56 -7.47 -8.30 -4.05
C ILE A 56 -8.53 -7.98 -3.00
N MET A 57 -8.90 -6.72 -2.90
CA MET A 57 -9.93 -6.26 -1.97
C MET A 57 -11.18 -5.82 -2.74
N PRO A 58 -12.33 -6.47 -2.55
CA PRO A 58 -13.61 -5.95 -3.05
C PRO A 58 -13.96 -4.64 -2.34
N MET A 59 -14.28 -3.61 -3.12
CA MET A 59 -14.62 -2.28 -2.62
C MET A 59 -16.01 -1.85 -3.10
N THR A 60 -16.69 -1.05 -2.29
CA THR A 60 -18.03 -0.51 -2.60
C THR A 60 -17.97 0.91 -3.17
N TYR A 61 -16.81 1.32 -3.67
CA TYR A 61 -16.54 2.63 -4.26
C TYR A 61 -15.44 2.47 -5.33
N ASP A 62 -15.37 3.40 -6.28
CA ASP A 62 -14.37 3.41 -7.35
C ASP A 62 -13.10 4.15 -6.91
N SER A 63 -13.28 5.31 -6.27
CA SER A 63 -12.22 6.14 -5.71
C SER A 63 -12.75 6.87 -4.47
N PRO A 64 -11.96 6.99 -3.39
CA PRO A 64 -12.36 7.75 -2.21
C PRO A 64 -12.51 9.25 -2.53
N GLU A 65 -11.91 9.70 -3.63
CA GLU A 65 -11.95 11.09 -4.10
C GLU A 65 -13.25 11.39 -4.89
N HIS A 66 -13.94 10.37 -5.40
CA HIS A 66 -15.09 10.54 -6.31
C HIS A 66 -16.27 9.60 -5.98
N PRO A 67 -16.86 9.66 -4.77
CA PRO A 67 -17.92 8.73 -4.41
C PRO A 67 -19.16 8.89 -5.30
N ALA A 68 -19.54 7.85 -6.05
CA ALA A 68 -20.83 7.84 -6.74
C ALA A 68 -21.96 7.72 -5.71
N LYS A 69 -22.75 8.81 -5.56
CA LYS A 69 -23.79 8.89 -4.53
C LYS A 69 -25.14 8.28 -4.96
N SER A 70 -25.31 7.97 -6.24
CA SER A 70 -26.61 7.58 -6.83
C SER A 70 -26.66 6.17 -7.39
N ARG A 71 -25.56 5.40 -7.33
CA ARG A 71 -25.47 4.03 -7.83
C ARG A 71 -24.61 3.18 -6.91
N GLY A 72 -24.94 1.90 -6.79
CA GLY A 72 -24.05 0.93 -6.14
C GLY A 72 -22.82 0.71 -7.01
N ILE A 73 -21.63 0.78 -6.39
CA ILE A 73 -20.37 0.43 -7.04
C ILE A 73 -19.89 -0.89 -6.45
N PHE A 74 -19.37 -1.75 -7.33
CA PHE A 74 -18.54 -2.87 -6.96
C PHE A 74 -17.24 -2.77 -7.76
N SER A 75 -16.11 -2.77 -7.07
CA SER A 75 -14.79 -2.68 -7.69
C SER A 75 -13.79 -3.56 -6.96
N PHE A 76 -12.63 -3.77 -7.56
CA PHE A 76 -11.51 -4.44 -6.92
C PHE A 76 -10.34 -3.47 -6.76
N LEU A 77 -9.85 -3.36 -5.53
CA LEU A 77 -8.56 -2.75 -5.26
C LEU A 77 -7.48 -3.84 -5.35
N ASN A 78 -6.66 -3.72 -6.39
CA ASN A 78 -5.52 -4.59 -6.66
C ASN A 78 -4.28 -4.06 -5.94
N VAL A 79 -3.79 -4.77 -4.92
CA VAL A 79 -2.74 -4.31 -4.01
C VAL A 79 -1.45 -5.08 -4.26
N LEU A 80 -0.34 -4.36 -4.45
CA LEU A 80 1.00 -4.94 -4.50
C LEU A 80 1.57 -5.10 -3.08
N LEU A 81 1.80 -6.34 -2.65
CA LEU A 81 2.25 -6.63 -1.28
C LEU A 81 3.76 -6.49 -1.08
N HIS A 82 4.54 -6.63 -2.16
CA HIS A 82 6.01 -6.66 -2.10
C HIS A 82 6.63 -5.68 -3.10
N SER A 83 6.22 -4.41 -3.04
CA SER A 83 6.78 -3.37 -3.92
C SER A 83 8.30 -3.28 -3.80
N LYS A 84 8.94 -3.12 -4.96
CA LYS A 84 10.38 -2.87 -5.14
C LYS A 84 10.66 -1.38 -5.30
N SER A 85 9.66 -0.58 -5.66
CA SER A 85 9.73 0.88 -5.64
C SER A 85 10.04 1.37 -4.23
N ARG A 86 10.88 2.40 -4.13
CA ARG A 86 11.21 3.06 -2.85
C ARG A 86 11.14 4.56 -3.00
N GLY A 87 10.33 5.16 -2.13
CA GLY A 87 10.21 6.60 -1.98
C GLY A 87 11.05 7.15 -0.82
N THR A 88 10.88 8.44 -0.56
CA THR A 88 11.48 9.14 0.57
C THR A 88 10.45 10.03 1.25
N VAL A 89 10.58 10.17 2.57
CA VAL A 89 9.91 11.20 3.36
C VAL A 89 11.00 11.94 4.12
N ARG A 90 11.03 13.26 4.02
CA ARG A 90 12.07 14.11 4.62
C ARG A 90 11.45 15.27 5.38
N LEU A 91 12.11 15.71 6.44
CA LEU A 91 11.80 16.98 7.09
C LEU A 91 12.03 18.12 6.08
N HIS A 92 11.09 19.05 6.02
CA HIS A 92 11.24 20.29 5.26
C HIS A 92 12.12 21.29 6.02
N SER A 93 11.92 21.39 7.34
CA SER A 93 12.71 22.22 8.24
C SER A 93 12.77 21.62 9.65
N SER A 94 13.33 22.36 10.60
CA SER A 94 13.30 22.02 12.03
C SER A 94 12.00 22.42 12.73
N ASP A 95 11.11 23.19 12.08
CA ASP A 95 9.81 23.53 12.62
C ASP A 95 8.86 22.32 12.46
N PRO A 96 8.33 21.75 13.55
CA PRO A 96 7.44 20.58 13.47
C PRO A 96 6.08 20.89 12.83
N SER A 97 5.72 22.17 12.65
CA SER A 97 4.50 22.58 11.96
C SER A 97 4.65 22.59 10.43
N ASP A 98 5.88 22.53 9.91
CA ASP A 98 6.12 22.43 8.49
C ASP A 98 5.74 21.06 7.94
N SER A 99 5.08 21.05 6.78
CA SER A 99 4.75 19.84 6.06
C SER A 99 6.00 19.05 5.67
N LEU A 100 5.93 17.72 5.75
CA LEU A 100 6.98 16.84 5.28
C LEU A 100 7.13 16.90 3.75
N ILE A 101 8.35 16.76 3.26
CA ILE A 101 8.61 16.52 1.83
C ILE A 101 8.40 15.02 1.59
N THR A 102 7.34 14.67 0.86
CA THR A 102 6.99 13.28 0.54
C THR A 102 7.15 12.99 -0.95
N ASP A 103 7.98 12.02 -1.30
CA ASP A 103 8.12 11.50 -2.66
C ASP A 103 8.04 9.96 -2.62
N PRO A 104 6.85 9.36 -2.75
CA PRO A 104 6.67 7.92 -2.61
C PRO A 104 7.26 7.09 -3.76
N LYS A 105 7.52 7.71 -4.92
CA LYS A 105 8.01 7.04 -6.13
C LYS A 105 7.27 5.75 -6.47
N TYR A 106 5.94 5.75 -6.35
CA TYR A 106 5.11 4.59 -6.69
C TYR A 106 5.44 4.11 -8.10
N LEU A 107 5.57 2.79 -8.27
CA LEU A 107 5.84 2.14 -9.56
C LEU A 107 7.12 2.62 -10.28
N SER A 108 8.06 3.24 -9.55
CA SER A 108 9.39 3.63 -10.09
C SER A 108 10.25 2.43 -10.47
N ASN A 109 9.97 1.25 -9.90
CA ASN A 109 10.62 0.00 -10.29
C ASN A 109 9.75 -0.76 -11.30
N PRO A 110 10.24 -1.08 -12.51
CA PRO A 110 9.46 -1.78 -13.52
C PRO A 110 9.00 -3.19 -13.08
N ASN A 111 9.70 -3.81 -12.13
CA ASN A 111 9.32 -5.13 -11.61
C ASN A 111 8.04 -5.11 -10.75
N ASP A 112 7.51 -3.93 -10.42
CA ASP A 112 6.24 -3.79 -9.70
C ASP A 112 5.03 -4.05 -10.61
N TYR A 113 5.17 -3.89 -11.93
CA TYR A 113 4.06 -4.02 -12.87
C TYR A 113 3.64 -5.46 -13.09
N ALA A 114 4.58 -6.40 -13.28
CA ALA A 114 4.25 -7.80 -13.55
C ALA A 114 3.24 -8.42 -12.57
N PRO A 115 3.43 -8.35 -11.23
CA PRO A 115 2.43 -8.85 -10.28
C PRO A 115 1.10 -8.06 -10.34
N LEU A 116 1.15 -6.75 -10.55
CA LEU A 116 -0.07 -5.93 -10.68
C LEU A 116 -0.88 -6.27 -11.93
N ARG A 117 -0.23 -6.55 -13.06
CA ARG A 117 -0.89 -7.04 -14.28
C ARG A 117 -1.60 -8.36 -14.01
N SER A 118 -0.93 -9.33 -13.38
CA SER A 118 -1.57 -10.60 -13.02
C SER A 118 -2.78 -10.42 -12.08
N SER A 119 -2.72 -9.46 -11.16
CA SER A 119 -3.86 -9.10 -10.31
C SER A 119 -5.01 -8.52 -11.13
N LEU A 120 -4.70 -7.56 -12.01
CA LEU A 120 -5.67 -6.90 -12.87
C LEU A 120 -6.36 -7.92 -13.80
N GLU A 121 -5.60 -8.74 -14.52
CA GLU A 121 -6.11 -9.82 -15.36
C GLU A 121 -7.07 -10.74 -14.60
N LEU A 122 -6.70 -11.17 -13.39
CA LEU A 122 -7.56 -12.00 -12.56
C LEU A 122 -8.88 -11.28 -12.22
N THR A 123 -8.82 -10.01 -11.82
CA THR A 123 -10.03 -9.24 -11.50
C THR A 123 -10.92 -8.98 -12.72
N LEU A 124 -10.34 -8.82 -13.91
CA LEU A 124 -11.11 -8.69 -15.14
C LEU A 124 -11.80 -10.02 -15.52
N ARG A 125 -11.15 -11.16 -15.33
CA ARG A 125 -11.78 -12.49 -15.52
C ARG A 125 -12.91 -12.76 -14.52
N ILE A 126 -12.74 -12.31 -13.27
CA ILE A 126 -13.79 -12.38 -12.25
C ILE A 126 -14.99 -11.51 -12.68
N ARG A 127 -14.74 -10.29 -13.17
CA ARG A 127 -15.77 -9.40 -13.74
C ARG A 127 -16.53 -10.11 -14.86
N GLU A 128 -15.85 -10.70 -15.84
CA GLU A 128 -16.50 -11.46 -16.93
C GLU A 128 -17.41 -12.56 -16.40
N ASN A 129 -16.90 -13.38 -15.47
CA ASN A 129 -17.70 -14.47 -14.87
C ASN A 129 -18.94 -13.93 -14.14
N MET A 130 -18.85 -12.78 -13.47
CA MET A 130 -20.01 -12.14 -12.85
C MET A 130 -21.04 -11.70 -13.90
N VAL A 131 -20.59 -11.08 -14.99
CA VAL A 131 -21.49 -10.67 -16.10
C VAL A 131 -22.18 -11.90 -16.72
N GLU A 132 -21.44 -12.97 -16.99
CA GLU A 132 -21.98 -14.23 -17.53
C GLU A 132 -23.03 -14.87 -16.61
N GLN A 133 -22.88 -14.73 -15.30
CA GLN A 133 -23.85 -15.19 -14.29
C GLN A 133 -25.07 -14.25 -14.14
N GLY A 134 -25.15 -13.19 -14.94
CA GLY A 134 -26.29 -12.28 -14.95
C GLY A 134 -26.23 -11.16 -13.91
N TYR A 135 -25.06 -10.89 -13.31
CA TYR A 135 -24.91 -9.69 -12.48
C TYR A 135 -24.99 -8.44 -13.37
N PRO A 136 -25.87 -7.46 -13.06
CA PRO A 136 -26.09 -6.28 -13.89
C PRO A 136 -24.99 -5.23 -13.67
N LEU A 137 -23.74 -5.61 -13.95
CA LEU A 137 -22.60 -4.69 -13.89
C LEU A 137 -22.70 -3.72 -15.07
N ILE A 138 -22.81 -2.43 -14.76
CA ILE A 138 -22.73 -1.36 -15.76
C ILE A 138 -21.28 -0.90 -15.78
N GLU A 139 -20.66 -0.93 -16.96
CA GLU A 139 -19.32 -0.37 -17.11
C GLU A 139 -19.35 1.13 -16.85
N LEU A 140 -18.47 1.55 -15.94
CA LEU A 140 -18.15 2.94 -15.74
C LEU A 140 -17.15 3.34 -16.82
N ASP A 141 -17.30 4.56 -17.38
CA ASP A 141 -16.37 5.14 -18.35
C ASP A 141 -15.02 5.49 -17.68
N LEU A 142 -14.27 4.44 -17.35
CA LEU A 142 -13.02 4.52 -16.58
C LEU A 142 -11.81 4.03 -17.38
N ASP A 143 -11.97 3.80 -18.69
CA ASP A 143 -10.93 3.23 -19.57
C ASP A 143 -10.38 1.92 -19.00
N ILE A 144 -11.28 1.03 -18.55
CA ILE A 144 -10.92 -0.26 -17.98
C ILE A 144 -10.48 -1.16 -19.13
N PRO A 145 -9.27 -1.76 -19.08
CA PRO A 145 -8.81 -2.63 -20.15
C PRO A 145 -9.65 -3.90 -20.25
N GLU A 146 -9.73 -4.45 -21.45
CA GLU A 146 -10.37 -5.74 -21.69
C GLU A 146 -9.43 -6.92 -21.42
N PRO A 147 -9.99 -8.09 -21.07
CA PRO A 147 -9.23 -9.33 -20.92
C PRO A 147 -8.43 -9.68 -22.17
N GLY A 148 -7.12 -9.87 -21.97
CA GLY A 148 -6.19 -10.21 -23.04
C GLY A 148 -5.60 -9.01 -23.79
N GLU A 149 -5.86 -7.78 -23.35
CA GLU A 149 -5.10 -6.62 -23.81
C GLU A 149 -3.60 -6.72 -23.50
N ASP A 150 -2.80 -5.93 -24.22
CA ASP A 150 -1.35 -5.94 -24.07
C ASP A 150 -0.85 -5.34 -22.74
N ASP A 151 0.37 -5.72 -22.36
CA ASP A 151 1.05 -5.24 -21.17
C ASP A 151 1.10 -3.71 -21.07
N ALA A 152 1.21 -3.00 -22.19
CA ALA A 152 1.31 -1.55 -22.20
C ALA A 152 -0.03 -0.89 -21.89
N SER A 153 -1.15 -1.45 -22.34
CA SER A 153 -2.50 -1.06 -21.93
C SER A 153 -2.71 -1.27 -20.43
N LEU A 154 -2.33 -2.45 -19.92
CA LEU A 154 -2.44 -2.75 -18.49
C LEU A 154 -1.61 -1.77 -17.65
N ASP A 155 -0.38 -1.46 -18.07
CA ASP A 155 0.50 -0.51 -17.38
C ASP A 155 -0.07 0.91 -17.34
N ARG A 156 -0.66 1.38 -18.45
CA ARG A 156 -1.32 2.69 -18.51
C ARG A 156 -2.46 2.78 -17.52
N PHE A 157 -3.26 1.72 -17.40
CA PHE A 157 -4.33 1.66 -16.41
C PHE A 157 -3.78 1.64 -14.97
N ILE A 158 -2.79 0.78 -14.70
CA ILE A 158 -2.17 0.61 -13.36
C ILE A 158 -1.51 1.89 -12.86
N SER A 159 -0.80 2.61 -13.74
CA SER A 159 -0.12 3.87 -13.43
C SER A 159 -1.01 5.11 -13.57
N GLY A 160 -2.25 4.92 -14.01
CA GLY A 160 -3.19 5.98 -14.28
C GLY A 160 -3.78 6.63 -13.03
N LYS A 161 -4.83 7.43 -13.25
CA LYS A 161 -5.44 8.32 -12.23
C LYS A 161 -6.07 7.62 -11.03
N ARG A 162 -6.20 6.29 -11.06
CA ARG A 162 -6.86 5.49 -10.01
C ARG A 162 -5.88 4.75 -9.11
N ASN A 163 -4.57 4.90 -9.37
CA ASN A 163 -3.55 4.41 -8.47
C ASN A 163 -3.63 5.16 -7.13
N ARG A 164 -3.56 4.41 -6.03
CA ARG A 164 -3.66 4.98 -4.68
C ARG A 164 -2.88 4.15 -3.68
N THR A 165 -2.58 4.80 -2.55
CA THR A 165 -2.11 4.11 -1.36
C THR A 165 -3.23 3.27 -0.71
N THR A 166 -2.84 2.13 -0.15
CA THR A 166 -3.65 1.36 0.82
C THR A 166 -3.42 1.83 2.26
N TYR A 167 -2.59 2.86 2.45
CA TYR A 167 -2.12 3.35 3.75
C TYR A 167 -1.24 2.35 4.53
N HIS A 168 -0.79 1.27 3.87
CA HIS A 168 0.15 0.30 4.43
C HIS A 168 1.60 0.75 4.21
N TYR A 169 1.99 1.86 4.83
CA TYR A 169 3.35 2.36 4.74
C TYR A 169 4.31 1.52 5.58
N PHE A 170 5.48 1.21 5.00
CA PHE A 170 6.62 0.68 5.72
C PHE A 170 7.80 1.62 5.50
N LEU A 171 8.40 2.08 6.59
CA LEU A 171 9.52 3.00 6.58
C LEU A 171 10.75 2.28 7.12
N ASP A 172 11.84 2.35 6.36
CA ASP A 172 13.18 2.01 6.83
C ASP A 172 13.89 3.31 7.21
N MET A 173 14.29 3.44 8.46
CA MET A 173 15.04 4.59 8.95
C MET A 173 16.53 4.28 8.88
N SER A 174 17.14 4.57 7.73
CA SER A 174 18.60 4.60 7.62
C SER A 174 19.10 6.02 7.86
N ASN A 175 20.14 6.17 8.69
CA ASN A 175 20.83 7.45 8.85
C ASN A 175 21.54 7.80 7.53
N GLY A 176 20.84 8.52 6.66
CA GLY A 176 21.47 9.21 5.54
C GLY A 176 22.52 10.16 6.09
N SER A 177 23.78 9.99 5.69
CA SER A 177 24.86 10.91 6.08
C SER A 177 24.43 12.33 5.74
N ARG A 178 24.37 13.20 6.76
CA ARG A 178 24.27 14.65 6.56
C ARG A 178 25.47 15.05 5.69
N GLN A 179 25.22 15.44 4.44
CA GLN A 179 26.18 16.26 3.69
C GLN A 179 25.98 17.72 4.09
#